data_AF-A0A4R4V0A7-F1
#
_entry.id   AF-A0A4R4V0A7-F1
#
_cell.length_a   1.000
_cell.length_b   1.000
_cell.length_c   1.000
_cell.angle_alpha   90.00
_cell.angle_beta   90.00
_cell.angle_gamma   90.00
#
_symmetry.space_group_name_H-M   'P 1'
#
loop_
_entity.id
_entity.type
_entity.pdbx_description
1 polymer ?
#
loop_
_entity_poly.entity_id
_entity_poly.type
_entity_poly.pdbx_seq_one_letter_code
_entity_poly.pdbx_strand_id
1 'polypeptide(L)'
;MQAGARLVTWVDADDRAAGRNVSASAQHELELADGRRVLLLDDRGWSSSGGWTSTSVEAVRETARAVVGPDEPADGQSRAEAEAEHWAHLAAAALRQGVSVSPAELAQFPHEVNIGDRLLQRLSPA
;
A
#
# COMPACT_ATOMS: atom_id res chain seq x y z
N MET A 1 13.82 -17.21 3.54
CA MET A 1 12.65 -16.92 4.39
C MET A 1 13.09 -16.24 5.68
N GLN A 2 12.96 -14.91 5.75
CA GLN A 2 13.10 -14.19 7.01
C GLN A 2 11.82 -14.40 7.82
N ALA A 3 11.84 -15.34 8.77
CA ALA A 3 10.70 -15.62 9.64
C ALA A 3 10.27 -14.34 10.38
N GLY A 4 9.01 -13.93 10.23
CA GLY A 4 8.46 -12.74 10.91
C GLY A 4 8.44 -11.45 10.09
N ALA A 5 8.92 -11.46 8.83
CA ALA A 5 8.74 -10.30 7.94
C ALA A 5 7.30 -10.21 7.41
N ARG A 6 6.79 -8.98 7.26
CA ARG A 6 5.45 -8.70 6.73
C ARG A 6 5.41 -7.41 5.93
N LEU A 7 4.47 -7.33 5.01
CA LEU A 7 4.14 -6.10 4.30
C LEU A 7 3.14 -5.30 5.14
N VAL A 8 3.40 -4.01 5.29
CA VAL A 8 2.54 -3.08 6.02
C VAL A 8 2.21 -1.91 5.12
N THR A 9 0.91 -1.62 4.93
CA THR A 9 0.46 -0.40 4.27
C THR A 9 -0.18 0.52 5.28
N TRP A 10 0.36 1.72 5.44
CA TRP A 10 -0.23 2.80 6.21
C TRP A 10 -1.06 3.68 5.30
N VAL A 11 -2.34 3.84 5.64
CA VAL A 11 -3.27 4.70 4.92
C VAL A 11 -3.69 5.81 5.84
N ASP A 12 -3.55 7.05 5.40
CA ASP A 12 -4.11 8.18 6.11
C ASP A 12 -4.73 9.18 5.13
N ALA A 13 -5.51 10.08 5.69
CA ALA A 13 -6.23 11.09 4.94
C ALA A 13 -5.25 12.15 4.42
N ASP A 14 -5.28 12.44 3.12
CA ASP A 14 -4.42 13.46 2.51
C ASP A 14 -5.15 14.81 2.47
N ASP A 15 -4.83 15.67 3.43
CA ASP A 15 -5.45 16.99 3.61
C ASP A 15 -5.02 18.01 2.55
N ARG A 16 -4.08 17.67 1.68
CA ARG A 16 -3.63 18.55 0.58
C ARG A 16 -4.69 18.72 -0.50
N ALA A 17 -5.68 17.84 -0.56
CA ALA A 17 -6.84 18.00 -1.42
C ALA A 17 -7.76 19.10 -0.89
N ALA A 18 -7.51 20.35 -1.29
CA ALA A 18 -8.40 21.46 -1.00
C ALA A 18 -9.76 21.25 -1.70
N GLY A 19 -10.80 20.86 -0.94
CA GLY A 19 -12.16 20.78 -1.49
C GLY A 19 -13.08 19.79 -0.75
N ARG A 20 -14.22 19.49 -1.39
CA ARG A 20 -15.20 18.48 -0.94
C ARG A 20 -14.81 17.05 -1.33
N ASN A 21 -13.67 16.89 -2.00
CA ASN A 21 -13.19 15.61 -2.50
C ASN A 21 -12.39 14.90 -1.42
N VAL A 22 -12.49 13.59 -1.47
CA VAL A 22 -11.83 12.68 -0.56
C VAL A 22 -10.48 12.28 -1.17
N SER A 23 -9.38 12.42 -0.42
CA SER A 23 -8.04 11.93 -0.80
C SER A 23 -7.42 11.13 0.34
N ALA A 24 -6.76 10.02 0.00
CA ALA A 24 -5.97 9.21 0.90
C ALA A 24 -4.59 8.92 0.31
N SER A 25 -3.56 8.98 1.14
CA SER A 25 -2.21 8.54 0.82
C SER A 25 -1.96 7.15 1.41
N ALA A 26 -1.22 6.32 0.67
CA ALA A 26 -0.83 4.97 1.07
C ALA A 26 0.69 4.82 1.03
N GLN A 27 1.28 4.57 2.19
CA GLN A 27 2.71 4.27 2.34
C GLN A 27 2.87 2.77 2.53
N HIS A 28 3.64 2.12 1.67
CA HIS A 28 3.89 0.69 1.70
C HIS A 28 5.29 0.37 2.20
N GLU A 29 5.40 -0.53 3.17
CA GLU A 29 6.63 -0.84 3.87
C GLU A 29 6.82 -2.34 4.03
N LEU A 30 8.08 -2.76 4.08
CA LEU A 30 8.48 -4.07 4.59
C LEU A 30 8.89 -3.92 6.05
N GLU A 31 8.14 -4.54 6.96
CA GLU A 31 8.56 -4.70 8.35
C GLU A 31 9.35 -6.00 8.49
N LEU A 32 10.58 -5.90 8.97
CA LEU A 32 11.47 -7.02 9.23
C LEU A 32 11.20 -7.62 10.61
N ALA A 33 11.73 -8.83 10.83
CA ALA A 33 11.61 -9.53 12.11
C ALA A 33 12.24 -8.77 13.30
N ASP A 34 13.20 -7.89 13.04
CA ASP A 34 13.83 -7.02 14.05
C ASP A 34 13.04 -5.72 14.32
N GLY A 35 11.86 -5.58 13.71
CA GLY A 35 11.00 -4.40 13.83
C GLY A 35 11.42 -3.22 12.96
N ARG A 36 12.54 -3.30 12.23
CA ARG A 36 12.92 -2.26 11.26
C ARG A 36 11.91 -2.25 10.13
N ARG A 37 11.60 -1.04 9.67
CA ARG A 37 10.72 -0.81 8.52
C ARG A 37 11.51 -0.22 7.37
N VAL A 38 11.22 -0.72 6.17
CA VAL A 38 11.86 -0.32 4.93
C VAL A 38 10.79 0.17 3.99
N LEU A 39 10.94 1.40 3.52
CA LEU A 39 9.98 2.02 2.63
C LEU A 39 10.03 1.35 1.26
N LEU A 40 8.90 0.86 0.77
CA LEU A 40 8.80 0.27 -0.57
C LEU A 40 8.16 1.25 -1.56
N LEU A 41 7.06 1.90 -1.16
CA LEU A 41 6.33 2.91 -1.95
C LEU A 41 5.82 4.02 -1.02
N ASP A 42 5.97 5.28 -1.41
CA ASP A 42 5.38 6.46 -0.72
C ASP A 42 4.53 7.35 -1.63
N ASP A 43 4.46 7.02 -2.91
CA ASP A 43 3.78 7.79 -3.95
C ASP A 43 2.36 7.27 -4.26
N ARG A 44 1.87 6.29 -3.50
CA ARG A 44 0.56 5.67 -3.72
C ARG A 44 -0.55 6.37 -2.95
N GLY A 45 -1.75 6.28 -3.48
CA GLY A 45 -2.94 6.90 -2.91
C GLY A 45 -4.11 6.83 -3.87
N TRP A 46 -5.26 7.34 -3.44
CA TRP A 46 -6.43 7.50 -4.30
C TRP A 46 -7.26 8.68 -3.86
N SER A 47 -8.08 9.16 -4.79
CA SER A 47 -9.10 10.14 -4.50
C SER A 47 -10.47 9.63 -4.96
N SER A 48 -11.52 10.07 -4.29
CA SER A 48 -12.90 9.78 -4.68
C SER A 48 -13.74 11.06 -4.58
N SER A 49 -14.73 11.15 -5.46
CA SER A 49 -15.74 12.21 -5.44
C SER A 49 -16.89 11.92 -4.47
N GLY A 50 -16.97 10.70 -3.92
CA GLY A 50 -17.91 10.33 -2.85
C GLY A 50 -17.40 10.70 -1.45
N GLY A 51 -18.31 11.01 -0.52
CA GLY A 51 -17.94 11.30 0.87
C GLY A 51 -17.49 10.05 1.64
N TRP A 52 -16.49 10.19 2.53
CA TRP A 52 -15.96 9.09 3.37
C TRP A 52 -17.01 8.43 4.27
N THR A 53 -18.11 9.11 4.58
CA THR A 53 -19.14 8.67 5.52
C THR A 53 -19.89 7.41 5.10
N SER A 54 -19.83 7.05 3.81
CA SER A 54 -20.42 5.81 3.28
C SER A 54 -19.36 4.77 2.92
N THR A 55 -18.07 5.06 3.16
CA THR A 55 -16.98 4.12 2.91
C THR A 55 -16.71 3.31 4.17
N SER A 56 -16.85 1.99 4.08
CA SER A 56 -16.49 1.09 5.18
C SER A 56 -14.98 0.97 5.35
N VAL A 57 -14.53 0.72 6.58
CA VAL A 57 -13.12 0.39 6.89
C VAL A 57 -12.60 -0.75 6.00
N GLU A 58 -13.40 -1.79 5.77
CA GLU A 58 -13.02 -2.90 4.90
C GLU A 58 -12.80 -2.46 3.44
N ALA A 59 -13.66 -1.59 2.91
CA ALA A 59 -13.50 -1.05 1.56
C ALA A 59 -12.22 -0.20 1.44
N VAL A 60 -11.85 0.55 2.49
CA VAL A 60 -10.56 1.26 2.54
C VAL A 60 -9.40 0.27 2.51
N ARG A 61 -9.46 -0.83 3.27
CA ARG A 61 -8.41 -1.86 3.28
C ARG A 61 -8.27 -2.54 1.91
N GLU A 62 -9.36 -2.87 1.25
CA GLU A 62 -9.34 -3.45 -0.09
C GLU A 62 -8.72 -2.49 -1.11
N THR A 63 -9.15 -1.22 -1.09
CA THR A 63 -8.61 -0.19 -1.98
C THR A 63 -7.12 0.04 -1.71
N ALA A 64 -6.71 0.09 -0.45
CA ALA A 64 -5.31 0.23 -0.05
C ALA A 64 -4.42 -0.88 -0.61
N ARG A 65 -4.90 -2.13 -0.59
CA ARG A 65 -4.18 -3.28 -1.18
C ARG A 65 -4.09 -3.18 -2.69
N ALA A 66 -5.15 -2.71 -3.34
CA ALA A 66 -5.16 -2.52 -4.78
C ALA A 66 -4.15 -1.45 -5.22
N VAL A 67 -4.11 -0.28 -4.56
CA VAL A 67 -3.26 0.85 -5.00
C VAL A 67 -1.76 0.63 -4.77
N VAL A 68 -1.38 -0.19 -3.78
CA VAL A 68 0.02 -0.58 -3.57
C VAL A 68 0.39 -1.87 -4.30
N GLY A 69 -0.57 -2.48 -4.99
CA GLY A 69 -0.38 -3.68 -5.78
C GLY A 69 0.18 -3.40 -7.18
N PRO A 70 0.26 -4.42 -8.04
CA PRO A 70 0.67 -4.25 -9.43
C PRO A 70 -0.28 -3.31 -10.16
N ASP A 71 0.30 -2.44 -10.99
CA ASP A 71 -0.47 -1.58 -11.88
C ASP A 71 -1.16 -2.41 -12.98
N GLU A 72 -2.13 -1.80 -13.66
CA GLU A 72 -2.82 -2.44 -14.78
C GLU A 72 -1.79 -2.76 -15.90
N PRO A 73 -1.80 -3.99 -16.44
CA PRO A 73 -0.86 -4.36 -17.49
C PRO A 73 -0.99 -3.45 -18.71
N ALA A 74 0.14 -3.08 -19.31
CA ALA A 74 0.15 -2.31 -20.55
C ALA A 74 -0.45 -3.11 -21.73
N ASP A 75 -0.81 -2.43 -22.81
CA ASP A 75 -1.26 -3.08 -24.04
C ASP A 75 -0.24 -4.13 -24.54
N GLY A 76 -0.68 -5.38 -24.63
CA GLY A 76 0.14 -6.52 -25.04
C GLY A 76 0.93 -7.19 -23.91
N GLN A 77 0.85 -6.68 -22.68
CA GLN A 77 1.44 -7.27 -21.50
C GLN A 77 0.46 -8.21 -20.78
N SER A 78 0.97 -9.33 -20.29
CA SER A 78 0.18 -10.24 -19.46
C SER A 78 0.14 -9.75 -18.00
N ARG A 79 -0.95 -10.06 -17.29
CA ARG A 79 -1.06 -9.78 -15.85
C ARG A 79 0.11 -10.34 -15.03
N ALA A 80 0.57 -11.56 -15.34
CA ALA A 80 1.69 -12.19 -14.65
C ALA A 80 3.02 -11.44 -14.84
N GLU A 81 3.19 -10.77 -15.99
CA GLU A 81 4.38 -9.96 -16.28
C GLU A 81 4.34 -8.68 -15.45
N ALA A 82 3.19 -7.99 -15.40
CA ALA A 82 3.00 -6.80 -14.57
C ALA A 82 3.17 -7.12 -13.07
N GLU A 83 2.66 -8.27 -12.62
CA GLU A 83 2.88 -8.79 -11.26
C GLU A 83 4.36 -9.03 -10.98
N ALA A 84 5.09 -9.68 -11.89
CA ALA A 84 6.52 -9.94 -11.73
C ALA A 84 7.36 -8.65 -11.67
N GLU A 85 7.07 -7.68 -12.55
CA GLU A 85 7.73 -6.38 -12.56
C GLU A 85 7.46 -5.58 -11.28
N HIS A 86 6.22 -5.61 -10.79
CA HIS A 86 5.85 -4.99 -9.53
C HIS A 86 6.67 -5.55 -8.36
N TRP A 87 6.72 -6.86 -8.17
CA TRP A 87 7.50 -7.47 -7.08
C TRP A 87 9.01 -7.24 -7.24
N ALA A 88 9.52 -7.22 -8.48
CA ALA A 88 10.91 -6.89 -8.76
C ALA A 88 11.23 -5.43 -8.38
N HIS A 89 10.32 -4.51 -8.63
CA HIS A 89 10.45 -3.11 -8.25
C HIS A 89 10.52 -2.95 -6.72
N LEU A 90 9.64 -3.61 -5.96
CA LEU A 90 9.66 -3.56 -4.49
C LEU A 90 10.94 -4.18 -3.91
N ALA A 91 11.40 -5.31 -4.45
CA ALA A 91 12.66 -5.93 -4.03
C ALA A 91 13.86 -5.00 -4.28
N ALA A 92 13.88 -4.29 -5.42
CA ALA A 92 14.90 -3.29 -5.70
C ALA A 92 14.82 -2.09 -4.74
N ALA A 93 13.63 -1.64 -4.36
CA ALA A 93 13.44 -0.59 -3.35
C ALA A 93 14.00 -0.99 -1.97
N ALA A 94 13.75 -2.23 -1.55
CA ALA A 94 14.31 -2.77 -0.31
C ALA A 94 15.85 -2.89 -0.38
N LEU A 95 16.38 -3.35 -1.51
CA LEU A 95 17.83 -3.52 -1.71
C LEU A 95 18.58 -2.19 -1.65
N ARG A 96 18.02 -1.11 -2.21
CA ARG A 96 18.58 0.25 -2.10
C ARG A 96 18.76 0.72 -0.66
N GLN A 97 18.01 0.14 0.28
CA GLN A 97 18.07 0.42 1.71
C GLN A 97 18.84 -0.65 2.50
N GLY A 98 19.57 -1.53 1.81
CA GLY A 98 20.42 -2.56 2.40
C GLY A 98 19.69 -3.83 2.81
N VAL A 99 18.46 -4.05 2.34
CA VAL A 99 17.69 -5.28 2.62
C VAL A 99 17.57 -6.13 1.36
N SER A 100 18.22 -7.28 1.39
CA SER A 100 18.11 -8.28 0.32
C SER A 100 16.91 -9.19 0.57
N VAL A 101 15.92 -9.12 -0.31
CA VAL A 101 14.74 -9.99 -0.33
C VAL A 101 14.37 -10.29 -1.78
N SER A 102 13.97 -11.54 -2.07
CA SER A 102 13.55 -11.88 -3.42
C SER A 102 12.12 -11.41 -3.73
N PRO A 103 11.79 -11.13 -4.99
CA PRO A 103 10.42 -10.80 -5.40
C PRO A 103 9.40 -11.88 -5.00
N ALA A 104 9.78 -13.15 -5.14
CA ALA A 104 8.95 -14.29 -4.77
C ALA A 104 8.71 -14.37 -3.26
N GLU A 105 9.69 -14.02 -2.41
CA GLU A 105 9.47 -13.94 -0.97
C GLU A 105 8.54 -12.80 -0.59
N LEU A 106 8.70 -11.62 -1.18
CA LEU A 106 7.80 -10.47 -0.94
C LEU A 106 6.35 -10.82 -1.25
N ALA A 107 6.09 -11.48 -2.38
CA ALA A 107 4.76 -11.88 -2.81
C ALA A 107 4.06 -12.88 -1.86
N GLN A 108 4.81 -13.51 -0.94
CA GLN A 108 4.28 -14.48 0.02
C GLN A 108 4.15 -13.91 1.44
N PHE A 109 4.67 -12.71 1.69
CA PHE A 109 4.58 -12.13 3.02
C PHE A 109 3.14 -11.73 3.35
N PRO A 110 2.70 -11.91 4.61
CA PRO A 110 1.42 -11.40 5.06
C PRO A 110 1.33 -9.89 4.82
N HIS A 111 0.15 -9.42 4.42
CA HIS A 111 -0.10 -8.00 4.14
C HIS A 111 -1.12 -7.39 5.10
N GLU A 112 -0.60 -6.59 6.03
CA GLU A 112 -1.37 -5.80 6.98
C GLU A 112 -1.62 -4.40 6.42
N VAL A 113 -2.84 -3.89 6.62
CA VAL A 113 -3.19 -2.50 6.33
C VAL A 113 -3.50 -1.81 7.64
N ASN A 114 -2.92 -0.65 7.89
CA ASN A 114 -3.18 0.16 9.07
C ASN A 114 -3.79 1.50 8.62
N ILE A 115 -4.90 1.87 9.25
CA ILE A 115 -5.65 3.09 8.92
C ILE A 115 -5.37 4.11 10.02
N GLY A 116 -4.89 5.29 9.63
CA GLY A 116 -4.61 6.40 10.53
C GLY A 116 -5.88 7.01 11.14
N ASP A 117 -5.72 7.64 12.30
CA ASP A 117 -6.83 8.23 13.06
C ASP A 117 -7.61 9.29 12.28
N ARG A 118 -6.94 10.07 11.43
CA ARG A 118 -7.62 11.13 10.66
C ARG A 118 -8.56 10.53 9.63
N LEU A 119 -8.15 9.46 8.97
CA LEU A 119 -9.01 8.73 8.07
C LEU A 119 -10.15 8.05 8.83
N LEU A 120 -9.89 7.40 9.97
CA LEU A 120 -10.94 6.79 10.80
C LEU A 120 -12.02 7.79 11.23
N GLN A 121 -11.63 8.99 11.66
CA GLN A 121 -12.56 10.07 12.01
C GLN A 121 -13.45 10.51 10.83
N ARG A 122 -13.00 10.33 9.58
CA ARG A 122 -13.78 10.65 8.38
C ARG A 122 -14.75 9.54 7.98
N LEU A 123 -14.41 8.28 8.26
CA LEU A 123 -15.26 7.11 7.98
C LEU A 123 -16.40 6.98 9.02
N SER A 124 -16.20 7.50 10.23
CA SER A 124 -17.17 7.49 11.32
C SER A 124 -17.23 8.86 11.98
N PRO A 125 -17.94 9.83 11.38
CA PRO A 125 -18.16 11.12 12.02
C PRO A 125 -18.98 10.91 13.31
N ALA A 126 -18.48 11.44 14.42
CA ALA A 126 -19.19 11.47 15.70
C ALA A 126 -20.45 12.35 15.63
#